data_AF-A0A8C3J4F6-F1
#
_entry.id   AF-A0A8C3J4F6-F1
#
_cell.length_a   1.000
_cell.length_b   1.000
_cell.length_c   1.000
_cell.angle_alpha   90.00
_cell.angle_beta   90.00
_cell.angle_gamma   90.00
#
_symmetry.space_group_name_H-M   'P 1'
#
loop_
_entity.id
_entity.type
_entity.pdbx_description
1 polymer ?
#
loop_
_entity_poly.entity_id
_entity_poly.type
_entity_poly.pdbx_seq_one_letter_code
_entity_poly.pdbx_strand_id
1 'polypeptide(L)'
;MGLEKRFEKQKYLSTPDRIDLAESLGLSQLQVKTWYQNRRMKWKKIVLQGGGLESPTKPKGRPKKNSIPSSEQLSEQERAREAEKPPEGLGSPAEVSQEE
;
A
#
# COMPACT_ATOMS: atom_id res chain seq x y z
N MET A 1 27.56 8.33 20.18
CA MET A 1 26.23 8.06 20.79
C MET A 1 25.39 7.30 19.78
N GLY A 2 24.70 6.21 20.14
CA GLY A 2 23.85 5.47 19.18
C GLY A 2 22.54 6.20 18.83
N LEU A 3 21.92 5.82 17.71
CA LEU A 3 20.64 6.38 17.23
C LEU A 3 19.52 6.29 18.27
N GLU A 4 19.42 5.16 18.98
CA GLU A 4 18.39 4.94 20.01
C GLU A 4 18.56 5.90 21.19
N LYS A 5 19.78 6.06 21.71
CA LYS A 5 20.09 6.97 22.83
C LYS A 5 19.80 8.43 22.48
N ARG A 6 20.04 8.85 21.23
CA ARG A 6 19.66 10.21 20.78
C ARG A 6 18.15 10.34 20.61
N PHE A 7 17.50 9.31 20.07
CA PHE A 7 16.04 9.27 19.89
C PHE A 7 15.27 9.34 21.21
N GLU A 8 15.78 8.74 22.29
CA GLU A 8 15.20 8.84 23.63
C GLU A 8 15.02 10.30 24.06
N LYS A 9 16.06 11.12 23.82
CA LYS A 9 16.09 12.55 24.16
C LYS A 9 15.33 13.43 23.17
N GLN A 10 15.44 13.12 21.88
CA GLN A 10 14.94 13.97 20.81
C GLN A 10 14.28 13.09 19.72
N LYS A 11 12.94 13.09 19.67
CA LYS A 11 12.17 12.25 18.72
C LYS A 11 12.23 12.75 17.28
N TYR A 12 12.60 14.02 17.08
CA TYR A 12 12.64 14.70 15.78
C TYR A 12 13.97 15.45 15.67
N LEU A 13 14.73 15.17 14.62
CA LEU A 13 15.97 15.89 14.35
C LEU A 13 15.71 17.08 13.44
N SER A 14 16.37 18.19 13.75
CA SER A 14 16.56 19.30 12.83
C SER A 14 17.56 18.91 11.74
N THR A 15 17.61 19.69 10.65
CA THR A 15 18.61 19.49 9.59
C THR A 15 20.06 19.49 10.11
N PRO A 16 20.52 20.47 10.91
CA PRO A 16 21.88 20.45 11.47
C PRO A 16 22.13 19.25 12.38
N ASP A 17 21.24 18.97 13.34
CA ASP A 17 21.38 17.80 14.24
C ASP A 17 21.55 16.47 13.50
N ARG A 18 20.88 16.32 12.36
CA ARG A 18 20.96 15.13 11.52
C ARG A 18 22.30 15.03 10.81
N ILE A 19 22.90 16.15 10.40
CA ILE A 19 24.23 16.18 9.79
C ILE A 19 25.25 15.74 10.85
N ASP A 20 25.24 16.38 12.01
CA ASP A 20 26.16 16.07 13.11
C ASP A 20 26.06 14.60 13.55
N LEU A 21 24.84 14.07 13.64
CA LEU A 21 24.61 12.67 14.03
C LEU A 21 25.07 11.68 12.95
N ALA A 22 24.91 12.04 11.67
CA ALA A 22 25.34 11.24 10.54
C ALA A 22 26.88 11.15 10.52
N GLU A 23 27.56 12.28 10.66
CA GLU A 23 29.03 12.37 10.72
C GLU A 23 29.59 11.61 11.93
N SER A 24 29.01 11.81 13.11
CA SER A 24 29.45 11.12 14.34
C SER A 24 29.29 9.60 14.28
N LEU A 25 28.40 9.08 13.45
CA LEU A 25 28.12 7.65 13.30
C LEU A 25 28.66 7.02 12.01
N GLY A 26 29.26 7.82 11.12
CA GLY A 26 29.68 7.35 9.80
C GLY A 26 28.51 6.86 8.92
N LEU A 27 27.34 7.45 9.09
CA LEU A 27 26.14 7.15 8.29
C LEU A 27 25.83 8.32 7.35
N SER A 28 25.04 8.07 6.32
CA SER A 28 24.46 9.14 5.50
C SER A 28 23.27 9.82 6.18
N GLN A 29 23.03 11.09 5.87
CA GLN A 29 21.86 11.82 6.34
C GLN A 29 20.54 11.11 5.98
N LEU A 30 20.49 10.41 4.84
CA LEU A 30 19.33 9.64 4.41
C LEU A 30 19.10 8.43 5.33
N GLN A 31 20.15 7.69 5.69
CA GLN A 31 20.04 6.55 6.62
C GLN A 31 19.53 7.02 7.98
N VAL A 32 20.06 8.13 8.50
CA VAL A 32 19.57 8.72 9.75
C VAL A 32 18.11 9.15 9.61
N LYS A 33 17.74 9.83 8.52
CA LYS A 33 16.34 10.23 8.24
C LYS A 33 15.40 9.04 8.21
N THR A 34 15.72 7.99 7.45
CA THR A 34 14.90 6.78 7.31
C THR A 34 14.77 6.05 8.64
N TRP A 35 15.86 5.92 9.39
CA TRP A 35 15.82 5.30 10.71
C TRP A 35 14.90 6.07 11.66
N TYR A 36 14.98 7.40 11.71
CA TYR A 36 14.11 8.24 12.55
C TYR A 36 12.64 8.19 12.12
N GLN A 37 12.36 8.06 10.81
CA GLN A 37 11.00 7.84 10.32
C GLN A 37 10.46 6.49 10.82
N ASN A 38 11.20 5.40 10.60
CA ASN A 38 10.81 4.07 11.05
C ASN A 38 10.65 3.99 12.57
N ARG A 39 11.56 4.63 13.31
CA ARG A 39 11.53 4.66 14.77
C ARG A 39 10.31 5.40 15.30
N ARG A 40 9.94 6.55 14.72
CA ARG A 40 8.71 7.28 15.08
C ARG A 40 7.45 6.49 14.77
N MET A 41 7.40 5.79 13.63
CA MET A 41 6.24 4.94 13.30
C MET A 41 6.06 3.83 14.35
N LYS A 42 7.14 3.17 14.75
CA LYS A 42 7.12 2.16 15.82
C LYS A 42 6.70 2.77 17.16
N TRP A 43 7.28 3.92 17.52
CA TRP A 43 6.95 4.63 18.76
C TRP A 43 5.47 5.03 18.82
N LYS A 44 4.94 5.66 17.76
CA LYS A 44 3.53 6.02 17.65
C LYS A 44 2.63 4.80 17.83
N LYS A 45 2.97 3.66 17.22
CA LYS A 45 2.19 2.43 17.36
C LYS A 45 2.15 1.95 18.82
N ILE A 46 3.28 1.98 19.51
CA ILE A 46 3.38 1.57 20.92
C ILE A 46 2.59 2.51 21.84
N VAL A 47 2.70 3.83 21.62
CA VAL A 47 2.03 4.85 22.44
C VAL A 47 0.51 4.85 22.22
N LEU A 48 0.06 4.71 20.97
CA LEU A 48 -1.36 4.82 20.62
C LEU A 48 -2.14 3.50 20.80
N GLN A 49 -1.48 2.33 20.80
CA GLN A 49 -2.13 1.02 20.99
C GLN A 49 -1.93 0.42 22.39
N GLY A 50 -1.56 1.22 23.40
CA GLY A 50 -1.62 0.80 24.80
C GLY A 50 -0.73 -0.40 25.14
N GLY A 51 0.56 -0.38 24.78
CA GLY A 51 1.56 -1.24 25.44
C GLY A 51 1.74 -2.65 24.89
N GLY A 52 1.34 -2.95 23.65
CA GLY A 52 1.73 -4.20 22.99
C GLY A 52 3.11 -4.11 22.33
N LEU A 53 4.15 -4.66 22.96
CA LEU A 53 5.48 -4.89 22.37
C LEU A 53 5.40 -6.00 21.30
N GLU A 54 4.59 -5.81 20.27
CA GLU A 54 4.51 -6.76 19.17
C GLU A 54 5.57 -6.38 18.13
N SER A 55 6.58 -7.25 18.01
CA SER A 55 7.70 -7.15 17.09
C SER A 55 7.26 -6.80 15.65
N PRO A 56 8.01 -5.97 14.90
CA PRO A 56 7.69 -5.58 13.51
C PRO A 56 7.51 -6.73 12.50
N THR A 57 7.74 -7.98 12.90
CA THR A 57 7.70 -9.16 12.03
C THR A 57 6.38 -9.92 12.04
N LYS A 58 5.37 -9.54 12.85
CA LYS A 58 4.03 -10.14 12.75
C LYS A 58 3.13 -9.30 11.83
N PRO A 59 2.79 -9.81 10.62
CA PRO A 59 1.87 -9.11 9.72
C PRO A 59 0.46 -9.15 10.30
N LYS A 60 0.10 -8.15 11.10
CA LYS A 60 -1.29 -7.92 11.51
C LYS A 60 -1.98 -7.16 10.36
N GLY A 61 -2.60 -7.90 9.44
CA GLY A 61 -3.55 -7.32 8.48
C GLY A 61 -3.26 -7.51 6.99
N ARG A 62 -2.44 -8.50 6.57
CA ARG A 62 -2.52 -8.93 5.17
C ARG A 62 -3.85 -9.67 5.01
N PRO A 63 -4.78 -9.24 4.12
CA PRO A 63 -5.95 -10.05 3.82
C PRO A 63 -5.47 -11.46 3.43
N LYS A 64 -6.13 -12.49 3.98
CA LYS A 64 -5.82 -13.89 3.63
C LYS A 64 -5.86 -14.01 2.11
N LYS A 65 -4.86 -14.68 1.51
CA LYS A 65 -4.71 -14.89 0.06
C LYS A 65 -5.95 -15.53 -0.59
N ASN A 66 -6.88 -16.07 0.20
CA ASN A 66 -8.15 -16.65 -0.25
C ASN A 66 -9.28 -15.63 -0.47
N SER A 67 -9.07 -14.33 -0.25
CA SER A 67 -10.11 -13.31 -0.47
C SER A 67 -10.08 -12.68 -1.86
N ILE A 68 -9.06 -12.99 -2.67
CA ILE A 68 -8.95 -12.55 -4.06
C ILE A 68 -9.41 -13.73 -4.92
N PRO A 69 -10.51 -13.60 -5.70
CA PRO A 69 -10.93 -14.66 -6.61
C PRO A 69 -9.81 -14.97 -7.60
N SER A 70 -9.59 -16.26 -7.87
CA SER A 70 -8.58 -16.70 -8.83
C SER A 70 -8.87 -16.13 -10.22
N SER A 71 -7.85 -16.01 -11.07
CA SER A 71 -8.00 -15.57 -12.46
C SER A 71 -9.05 -16.40 -13.22
N GLU A 72 -9.21 -17.68 -12.89
CA GLU A 72 -10.24 -18.54 -13.48
C GLU A 72 -11.66 -18.12 -13.05
N GLN A 73 -11.87 -17.81 -11.76
CA GLN A 73 -13.17 -17.36 -11.25
C GLN A 73 -13.58 -16.00 -11.83
N LEU A 74 -12.61 -15.11 -12.10
CA LEU A 74 -12.86 -13.86 -12.82
C LEU A 74 -13.36 -14.13 -14.24
N SER A 75 -12.73 -15.08 -14.96
CA SER A 75 -13.12 -15.44 -16.33
C SER A 75 -14.52 -16.08 -16.40
N GLU A 76 -14.87 -16.93 -15.44
CA GLU A 76 -16.21 -17.53 -15.36
C GLU A 76 -17.27 -16.48 -15.06
N GLN A 77 -16.94 -15.49 -14.22
CA GLN A 77 -17.84 -14.39 -13.90
C GLN A 77 -18.04 -13.43 -15.08
N GLU A 78 -17.04 -13.23 -15.95
CA GLU A 78 -17.21 -12.46 -17.19
C GLU A 78 -18.04 -13.23 -18.22
N ARG A 79 -17.81 -14.54 -18.38
CA ARG A 79 -18.58 -15.40 -19.29
C ARG A 79 -20.05 -15.52 -18.89
N ALA A 80 -20.34 -15.55 -17.59
CA ALA A 80 -21.72 -15.52 -17.08
C ALA A 80 -22.42 -14.18 -17.34
N ARG A 81 -21.67 -13.06 -17.37
CA ARG A 81 -22.21 -11.72 -17.67
C ARG A 81 -22.46 -11.52 -19.16
N GLU A 82 -21.66 -12.12 -20.04
CA GLU A 82 -21.87 -12.07 -21.50
C GLU A 82 -23.11 -12.86 -21.96
N ALA A 83 -23.52 -13.90 -21.22
CA ALA A 83 -24.66 -14.73 -21.60
C ALA A 83 -26.04 -14.07 -21.42
N GLU A 84 -26.12 -12.92 -20.75
CA GLU A 84 -27.38 -12.19 -20.48
C GLU A 84 -27.52 -10.87 -21.24
N LYS A 85 -26.67 -10.58 -22.24
CA LYS A 85 -26.81 -9.36 -23.05
C LYS A 85 -27.79 -9.59 -24.23
N PRO A 86 -28.92 -8.86 -24.33
CA PRO A 86 -29.75 -8.89 -25.53
C PRO A 86 -28.97 -8.28 -26.72
N PRO A 87 -29.16 -8.76 -27.95
CA PRO A 87 -28.48 -8.21 -29.11
C PRO A 87 -29.09 -6.86 -29.49
N GLU A 88 -28.57 -5.77 -28.93
CA GLU A 88 -28.82 -4.45 -29.45
C GLU A 88 -27.70 -4.04 -30.40
N GLY A 89 -28.10 -3.83 -31.65
CA GLY A 89 -27.36 -3.06 -32.63
C GLY A 89 -27.32 -3.76 -33.97
N LEU A 90 -28.14 -3.27 -34.90
CA LEU A 90 -27.70 -2.85 -36.24
C LEU A 90 -28.90 -2.20 -36.95
N GLY A 91 -28.97 -0.87 -36.83
CA GLY A 91 -29.82 -0.07 -37.69
C GLY A 91 -29.13 0.17 -39.03
N SER A 92 -29.87 -0.18 -40.11
CA SER A 92 -29.86 0.38 -41.48
C SER A 92 -28.59 0.25 -42.35
N PRO A 93 -28.67 0.31 -43.71
CA PRO A 93 -29.78 0.76 -44.55
C PRO A 93 -30.13 -0.07 -45.83
N ALA A 94 -31.33 0.19 -46.34
CA ALA A 94 -31.75 0.30 -47.75
C ALA A 94 -31.91 -0.92 -48.69
N GLU A 95 -32.86 -0.72 -49.63
CA GLU A 95 -33.08 -1.38 -50.93
C GLU A 95 -34.08 -2.57 -50.94
N VAL A 96 -35.12 -2.68 -51.80
CA VAL A 96 -35.98 -1.83 -52.66
C VAL A 96 -37.02 -2.80 -53.31
N SER A 97 -38.18 -2.27 -53.75
CA SER A 97 -39.13 -2.85 -54.75
C SER A 97 -39.97 -4.08 -54.34
N GLN A 98 -41.21 -4.30 -54.77
CA GLN A 98 -42.20 -3.62 -55.64
C GLN A 98 -43.53 -4.45 -55.55
N GLU A 99 -44.66 -3.84 -55.93
CA GLU A 99 -45.96 -4.37 -56.44
C GLU A 99 -46.55 -5.72 -55.92
N GLU A 100 -47.81 -5.81 -55.51
CA GLU A 100 -49.07 -5.60 -56.26
C GLU A 100 -50.23 -5.20 -55.34
#